data_AF-A0A6L9QIH1-F1
#
_entry.id   AF-A0A6L9QIH1-F1
#
_cell.length_a   1.000
_cell.length_b   1.000
_cell.length_c   1.000
_cell.angle_alpha   90.00
_cell.angle_beta   90.00
_cell.angle_gamma   90.00
#
_symmetry.space_group_name_H-M   'P 1'
#
loop_
_entity.id
_entity.type
_entity.pdbx_description
1 polymer ?
#
loop_
_entity_poly.entity_id
_entity_poly.type
_entity_poly.pdbx_seq_one_letter_code
_entity_poly.pdbx_strand_id
1 'polypeptide(L)'
;MTTGSLRRRLVAASALVLTGALALSACGDSDDSGDSNGTASNTSVDGKLAAMVPDAIKSDGKISIGTDASYPPNESVDPASQKIVGWDVDLFNAVAAKLGLKTEYHNAGFDTIIPGVQSGKYEIGVSSFTDNKEREKAVDFVTYYSAGTAWAALKGNPKGVNPEDACGKSIGVQQGTVQVDDLVARSKKCTDAGKPAIKQVVRKQQTEVNNDLVAGKVDAMAADSPIVGGAVKKTGKLEIIGEVYDTAPYGYALGKSSGQFKDAVLGALQALIADGTYKKILTDNGVESGAITEPAINAAQS
;
A
#
# COMPACT_ATOMS: atom_id res chain seq x y z
N MET A 1 -55.14 36.43 -0.19
CA MET A 1 -56.35 36.58 -1.02
C MET A 1 -55.92 37.07 -2.39
N THR A 2 -56.40 36.37 -3.40
CA THR A 2 -55.98 36.34 -4.81
C THR A 2 -56.52 37.51 -5.63
N THR A 3 -55.99 37.60 -6.87
CA THR A 3 -56.49 38.33 -8.07
C THR A 3 -56.02 39.78 -8.21
N GLY A 4 -55.63 40.31 -9.38
CA GLY A 4 -55.51 39.83 -10.76
C GLY A 4 -54.91 41.00 -11.60
N SER A 5 -53.97 40.75 -12.50
CA SER A 5 -54.15 40.61 -13.96
C SER A 5 -53.81 41.86 -14.80
N LEU A 6 -53.26 41.58 -16.00
CA LEU A 6 -53.27 42.34 -17.26
C LEU A 6 -52.14 43.36 -17.56
N ARG A 7 -51.31 43.00 -18.54
CA ARG A 7 -50.98 43.79 -19.75
C ARG A 7 -50.22 42.89 -20.75
N ARG A 8 -50.88 42.45 -21.83
CA ARG A 8 -50.78 42.99 -23.22
C ARG A 8 -49.36 42.95 -23.81
N ARG A 9 -49.18 42.15 -24.88
CA ARG A 9 -48.98 42.63 -26.27
C ARG A 9 -48.85 41.45 -27.26
N LEU A 10 -49.55 41.61 -28.38
CA LEU A 10 -49.48 40.82 -29.61
C LEU A 10 -48.16 41.11 -30.35
N VAL A 11 -47.59 40.11 -31.04
CA VAL A 11 -47.07 40.22 -32.42
C VAL A 11 -47.13 38.83 -33.07
N ALA A 12 -47.61 38.80 -34.31
CA ALA A 12 -47.75 37.65 -35.19
C ALA A 12 -46.60 37.56 -36.21
N ALA A 13 -46.27 36.33 -36.66
CA ALA A 13 -45.76 35.97 -38.00
C ALA A 13 -45.54 34.44 -38.00
N SER A 14 -46.32 33.64 -38.73
CA SER A 14 -46.03 33.15 -40.11
C SER A 14 -44.72 32.36 -40.21
N ALA A 15 -44.55 31.18 -40.81
CA ALA A 15 -45.32 30.03 -41.33
C ALA A 15 -44.30 29.22 -42.18
N LEU A 16 -44.47 27.89 -42.28
CA LEU A 16 -43.88 26.96 -43.29
C LEU A 16 -42.36 26.65 -43.13
N VAL A 17 -41.81 25.44 -43.28
CA VAL A 17 -42.22 24.19 -43.95
C VAL A 17 -41.23 23.05 -43.60
N LEU A 18 -41.75 21.80 -43.48
CA LEU A 18 -41.21 20.43 -43.68
C LEU A 18 -39.70 20.13 -43.37
N THR A 19 -39.26 18.99 -42.81
CA THR A 19 -39.64 17.57 -43.05
C THR A 19 -38.84 16.64 -42.11
N GLY A 20 -39.51 15.60 -41.57
CA GLY A 20 -39.00 14.23 -41.27
C GLY A 20 -37.91 14.03 -40.19
N ALA A 21 -37.81 12.92 -39.47
CA ALA A 21 -38.64 11.74 -39.20
C ALA A 21 -37.91 10.91 -38.12
N LEU A 22 -38.67 10.14 -37.31
CA LEU A 22 -38.25 8.92 -36.55
C LEU A 22 -37.43 9.15 -35.26
N ALA A 23 -38.04 8.98 -34.07
CA ALA A 23 -38.05 7.78 -33.20
C ALA A 23 -36.73 7.63 -32.40
N LEU A 24 -36.65 7.38 -31.09
CA LEU A 24 -37.52 6.76 -30.09
C LEU A 24 -37.36 7.46 -28.72
N SER A 25 -38.37 7.35 -27.87
CA SER A 25 -38.24 7.56 -26.42
C SER A 25 -37.60 6.34 -25.75
N ALA A 26 -36.69 6.57 -24.81
CA ALA A 26 -36.58 5.76 -23.60
C ALA A 26 -35.88 6.57 -22.51
N CYS A 27 -36.67 7.14 -21.60
CA CYS A 27 -36.19 7.52 -20.27
C CYS A 27 -35.86 6.23 -19.50
N GLY A 28 -34.68 6.21 -18.89
CA GLY A 28 -34.24 5.21 -17.93
C GLY A 28 -33.27 5.89 -16.99
N ASP A 29 -33.84 6.70 -16.10
CA ASP A 29 -33.17 7.33 -14.97
C ASP A 29 -32.89 6.26 -13.91
N SER A 30 -31.62 6.11 -13.53
CA SER A 30 -31.18 5.40 -12.34
C SER A 30 -29.82 5.97 -11.97
N ASP A 31 -29.85 6.96 -11.08
CA ASP A 31 -28.73 7.39 -10.27
C ASP A 31 -28.04 6.17 -9.64
N ASP A 32 -26.76 5.97 -9.96
CA ASP A 32 -25.81 5.42 -8.99
C ASP A 32 -24.47 6.14 -9.12
N SER A 33 -24.14 6.81 -8.02
CA SER A 33 -23.02 7.73 -7.85
C SER A 33 -21.75 6.92 -7.58
N GLY A 34 -21.13 6.40 -8.63
CA GLY A 34 -19.83 5.73 -8.56
C GLY A 34 -18.67 6.64 -8.95
N ASP A 35 -18.44 7.72 -8.18
CA ASP A 35 -17.37 8.68 -8.46
C ASP A 35 -15.99 8.03 -8.23
N SER A 36 -15.44 7.51 -9.33
CA SER A 36 -14.19 6.77 -9.41
C SER A 36 -13.07 7.72 -9.80
N ASN A 37 -12.80 8.72 -8.95
CA ASN A 37 -11.70 9.64 -9.19
C ASN A 37 -10.43 9.17 -8.45
N GLY A 38 -9.91 8.03 -8.92
CA GLY A 38 -8.48 7.73 -8.83
C GLY A 38 -7.89 8.02 -10.20
N THR A 39 -6.66 8.51 -10.27
CA THR A 39 -5.95 8.72 -11.53
C THR A 39 -5.95 7.41 -12.31
N ALA A 40 -6.89 7.29 -13.26
CA ALA A 40 -6.99 6.15 -14.15
C ALA A 40 -5.74 6.17 -15.04
N SER A 41 -4.68 5.52 -14.57
CA SER A 41 -3.62 5.08 -15.45
C SER A 41 -4.31 4.24 -16.52
N ASN A 42 -4.19 4.63 -17.79
CA ASN A 42 -4.70 3.92 -18.97
C ASN A 42 -3.99 2.56 -19.13
N THR A 43 -4.13 1.71 -18.12
CA THR A 43 -3.53 0.39 -18.06
C THR A 43 -4.50 -0.55 -18.75
N SER A 44 -4.24 -0.84 -20.02
CA SER A 44 -5.03 -1.80 -20.78
C SER A 44 -4.91 -3.20 -20.18
N VAL A 45 -6.03 -3.92 -20.09
CA VAL A 45 -6.07 -5.33 -19.68
C VAL A 45 -5.19 -6.16 -20.61
N ASP A 46 -4.37 -7.03 -20.04
CA ASP A 46 -3.63 -8.05 -20.77
C ASP A 46 -4.43 -9.37 -20.75
N GLY A 47 -5.01 -9.73 -21.90
CA GLY A 47 -5.85 -10.92 -22.00
C GLY A 47 -5.14 -12.24 -21.69
N LYS A 48 -3.82 -12.33 -21.89
CA LYS A 48 -3.05 -13.55 -21.57
C LYS A 48 -2.85 -13.69 -20.08
N LEU A 49 -2.49 -12.59 -19.40
CA LEU A 49 -2.32 -12.58 -17.94
C LEU A 49 -3.66 -12.74 -17.22
N ALA A 50 -4.71 -12.06 -17.71
CA ALA A 50 -6.06 -12.23 -17.19
C ALA A 50 -6.53 -13.69 -17.30
N ALA A 51 -6.17 -14.42 -18.37
CA ALA A 51 -6.52 -15.83 -18.51
C ALA A 51 -5.90 -16.73 -17.42
N MET A 52 -4.76 -16.35 -16.82
CA MET A 52 -4.08 -17.11 -15.77
C MET A 52 -4.70 -16.92 -14.37
N VAL A 53 -5.58 -15.94 -14.18
CA VAL A 53 -6.26 -15.74 -12.89
C VAL A 53 -7.22 -16.92 -12.65
N PRO A 54 -7.24 -17.55 -11.45
CA PRO A 54 -8.20 -18.60 -11.12
C PRO A 54 -9.65 -18.15 -11.23
N ASP A 55 -10.55 -19.05 -11.64
CA ASP A 55 -11.97 -18.74 -11.83
C ASP A 55 -12.65 -18.24 -10.55
N ALA A 56 -12.22 -18.73 -9.38
CA ALA A 56 -12.74 -18.27 -8.09
C ALA A 56 -12.56 -16.75 -7.90
N ILE A 57 -11.37 -16.22 -8.26
CA ILE A 57 -11.04 -14.78 -8.17
C ILE A 57 -11.70 -14.01 -9.32
N LYS A 58 -11.74 -14.58 -10.53
CA LYS A 58 -12.41 -13.93 -11.67
C LYS A 58 -13.91 -13.76 -11.46
N SER A 59 -14.55 -14.64 -10.68
CA SER A 59 -16.01 -14.80 -10.65
C SER A 59 -16.77 -13.55 -10.19
N ASP A 60 -16.20 -12.76 -9.28
CA ASP A 60 -16.78 -11.50 -8.79
C ASP A 60 -16.04 -10.26 -9.32
N GLY A 61 -15.01 -10.46 -10.15
CA GLY A 61 -14.23 -9.41 -10.80
C GLY A 61 -13.33 -8.61 -9.85
N LYS A 62 -13.05 -9.13 -8.65
CA LYS A 62 -12.28 -8.43 -7.62
C LYS A 62 -11.16 -9.29 -7.06
N ILE A 63 -10.19 -8.63 -6.40
CA ILE A 63 -9.18 -9.26 -5.56
C ILE A 63 -9.39 -8.76 -4.13
N SER A 64 -9.72 -9.66 -3.21
CA SER A 64 -9.74 -9.44 -1.76
C SER A 64 -8.32 -9.39 -1.21
N ILE A 65 -7.96 -8.23 -0.64
CA ILE A 65 -6.59 -7.90 -0.26
C ILE A 65 -6.52 -7.62 1.25
N GLY A 66 -5.64 -8.30 1.95
CA GLY A 66 -5.27 -7.94 3.33
C GLY A 66 -4.18 -6.87 3.33
N THR A 67 -4.37 -5.79 4.08
CA THR A 67 -3.39 -4.70 4.21
C THR A 67 -3.43 -4.07 5.60
N ASP A 68 -2.30 -3.58 6.11
CA ASP A 68 -2.24 -2.75 7.32
C ASP A 68 -2.08 -1.29 6.91
N ALA A 69 -3.20 -0.56 6.84
CA ALA A 69 -3.25 0.83 6.42
C ALA A 69 -2.77 1.81 7.51
N SER A 70 -1.76 1.44 8.30
CA SER A 70 -1.06 2.29 9.26
C SER A 70 0.39 2.61 8.86
N TYR A 71 0.78 2.33 7.61
CA TYR A 71 2.16 2.32 7.12
C TYR A 71 2.47 3.38 6.03
N PRO A 72 2.23 4.70 6.28
CA PRO A 72 2.50 5.72 5.28
C PRO A 72 4.01 5.89 5.03
N PRO A 73 4.44 6.16 3.78
CA PRO A 73 3.60 6.54 2.63
C PRO A 73 3.11 5.36 1.77
N ASN A 74 3.43 4.13 2.15
CA ASN A 74 3.18 2.93 1.33
C ASN A 74 1.69 2.58 1.31
N GLU A 75 1.07 2.51 2.48
CA GLU A 75 -0.36 2.28 2.65
C GLU A 75 -0.90 3.01 3.88
N SER A 76 -2.03 3.70 3.75
CA SER A 76 -2.65 4.45 4.83
C SER A 76 -4.13 4.70 4.58
N VAL A 77 -4.90 4.95 5.65
CA VAL A 77 -6.27 5.47 5.51
C VAL A 77 -6.21 6.98 5.24
N ASP A 78 -6.77 7.41 4.11
CA ASP A 78 -7.00 8.83 3.85
C ASP A 78 -8.08 9.35 4.82
N PRO A 79 -7.78 10.34 5.69
CA PRO A 79 -8.76 10.85 6.63
C PRO A 79 -9.98 11.49 5.95
N ALA A 80 -9.84 12.02 4.73
CA ALA A 80 -10.95 12.68 4.04
C ALA A 80 -11.92 11.67 3.42
N SER A 81 -11.42 10.73 2.63
CA SER A 81 -12.26 9.76 1.92
C SER A 81 -12.51 8.46 2.69
N GLN A 82 -11.77 8.21 3.78
CA GLN A 82 -11.70 6.93 4.50
C GLN A 82 -11.26 5.73 3.63
N LYS A 83 -10.75 5.99 2.43
CA LYS A 83 -10.20 4.97 1.54
C LYS A 83 -8.76 4.63 1.93
N ILE A 84 -8.36 3.41 1.65
CA ILE A 84 -6.96 2.99 1.76
C ILE A 84 -6.23 3.50 0.52
N VAL A 85 -5.13 4.22 0.73
CA VAL A 85 -4.33 4.93 -0.28
C VAL A 85 -2.83 4.79 0.01
N GLY A 86 -2.00 5.05 -0.99
CA GLY A 86 -0.54 5.03 -0.88
C GLY A 86 0.09 4.41 -2.12
N TRP A 87 1.41 4.49 -2.24
CA TRP A 87 2.07 4.05 -3.48
C TRP A 87 2.04 2.53 -3.67
N ASP A 88 2.02 1.74 -2.59
CA ASP A 88 1.92 0.28 -2.67
C ASP A 88 0.52 -0.12 -3.17
N VAL A 89 -0.50 0.60 -2.68
CA VAL A 89 -1.90 0.51 -3.13
C VAL A 89 -2.03 0.90 -4.59
N ASP A 90 -1.45 2.03 -5.00
CA ASP A 90 -1.50 2.51 -6.39
C ASP A 90 -0.83 1.53 -7.35
N LEU A 91 0.32 0.98 -6.96
CA LEU A 91 1.03 -0.02 -7.76
C LEU A 91 0.21 -1.31 -7.88
N PHE A 92 -0.35 -1.82 -6.78
CA PHE A 92 -1.14 -3.04 -6.84
C PHE A 92 -2.48 -2.84 -7.57
N ASN A 93 -3.07 -1.65 -7.51
CA ASN A 93 -4.24 -1.31 -8.33
C ASN A 93 -3.91 -1.40 -9.83
N ALA A 94 -2.72 -0.94 -10.25
CA ALA A 94 -2.26 -1.08 -11.63
C ALA A 94 -2.01 -2.55 -12.01
N VAL A 95 -1.48 -3.36 -11.09
CA VAL A 95 -1.32 -4.82 -11.27
C VAL A 95 -2.69 -5.48 -11.49
N ALA A 96 -3.66 -5.21 -10.61
CA ALA A 96 -5.02 -5.73 -10.74
C ALA A 96 -5.69 -5.29 -12.06
N ALA A 97 -5.47 -4.03 -12.48
CA ALA A 97 -5.99 -3.52 -13.74
C ALA A 97 -5.44 -4.27 -14.97
N LYS A 98 -4.15 -4.63 -14.99
CA LYS A 98 -3.60 -5.51 -16.06
C LYS A 98 -4.30 -6.87 -16.10
N LEU A 99 -4.73 -7.38 -14.96
CA LEU A 99 -5.46 -8.64 -14.84
C LEU A 99 -6.97 -8.51 -15.12
N GLY A 100 -7.47 -7.30 -15.36
CA GLY A 100 -8.89 -7.03 -15.59
C GLY A 100 -9.74 -7.11 -14.32
N LEU A 101 -9.15 -6.91 -13.15
CA LEU A 101 -9.80 -7.03 -11.85
C LEU A 101 -9.80 -5.69 -11.11
N LYS A 102 -10.79 -5.51 -10.23
CA LYS A 102 -10.80 -4.43 -9.23
C LYS A 102 -10.16 -4.90 -7.93
N THR A 103 -9.74 -3.97 -7.08
CA THR A 103 -9.17 -4.26 -5.76
C THR A 103 -10.18 -4.01 -4.66
N GLU A 104 -10.27 -4.93 -3.69
CA GLU A 104 -11.04 -4.77 -2.45
C GLU A 104 -10.10 -4.91 -1.25
N TYR A 105 -9.73 -3.79 -0.65
CA TYR A 105 -8.81 -3.77 0.49
C TYR A 105 -9.54 -3.93 1.81
N HIS A 106 -9.01 -4.81 2.65
CA HIS A 106 -9.46 -5.04 4.02
C HIS A 106 -8.34 -4.63 4.97
N ASN A 107 -8.58 -3.56 5.75
CA ASN A 107 -7.65 -3.15 6.78
C ASN A 107 -7.57 -4.20 7.89
N ALA A 108 -6.36 -4.62 8.26
CA ALA A 108 -6.08 -5.64 9.25
C ALA A 108 -4.81 -5.31 10.04
N GLY A 109 -4.58 -5.99 11.16
CA GLY A 109 -3.27 -5.93 11.82
C GLY A 109 -2.23 -6.67 10.98
N PHE A 110 -1.04 -6.07 10.79
CA PHE A 110 0.02 -6.62 9.95
C PHE A 110 0.32 -8.12 10.20
N ASP A 111 0.39 -8.51 11.48
CA ASP A 111 0.68 -9.89 11.91
C ASP A 111 -0.44 -10.91 11.56
N THR A 112 -1.63 -10.43 11.20
CA THR A 112 -2.79 -11.27 10.88
C THR A 112 -2.98 -11.52 9.38
N ILE A 113 -2.31 -10.76 8.51
CA ILE A 113 -2.54 -10.80 7.07
C ILE A 113 -2.04 -12.12 6.46
N ILE A 114 -0.79 -12.52 6.73
CA ILE A 114 -0.24 -13.80 6.22
C ILE A 114 -1.10 -14.99 6.68
N PRO A 115 -1.48 -15.13 7.97
CA PRO A 115 -2.46 -16.14 8.38
C PRO A 115 -3.79 -16.06 7.62
N GLY A 116 -4.29 -14.85 7.35
CA GLY A 116 -5.50 -14.64 6.54
C GLY A 116 -5.35 -15.10 5.08
N VAL A 117 -4.18 -14.90 4.48
CA VAL A 117 -3.87 -15.44 3.14
C VAL A 117 -3.81 -16.97 3.17
N GLN A 118 -3.18 -17.55 4.18
CA GLN A 118 -3.11 -19.02 4.33
C GLN A 118 -4.48 -19.66 4.52
N SER A 119 -5.38 -18.99 5.24
CA SER A 119 -6.74 -19.50 5.47
C SER A 119 -7.71 -19.20 4.31
N GLY A 120 -7.26 -18.49 3.27
CA GLY A 120 -8.12 -18.04 2.16
C GLY A 120 -9.11 -16.93 2.54
N LYS A 121 -8.89 -16.22 3.67
CA LYS A 121 -9.67 -15.02 4.03
C LYS A 121 -9.37 -13.88 3.06
N TYR A 122 -8.13 -13.79 2.62
CA TYR A 122 -7.67 -12.87 1.59
C TYR A 122 -7.03 -13.69 0.47
N GLU A 123 -7.16 -13.24 -0.77
CA GLU A 123 -6.49 -13.89 -1.90
C GLU A 123 -5.02 -13.48 -1.99
N ILE A 124 -4.70 -12.28 -1.51
CA ILE A 124 -3.35 -11.72 -1.50
C ILE A 124 -3.15 -10.74 -0.33
N GLY A 125 -1.92 -10.65 0.16
CA GLY A 125 -1.47 -9.63 1.10
C GLY A 125 -0.65 -8.54 0.37
N VAL A 126 -1.05 -7.29 0.54
CA VAL A 126 -0.35 -6.11 0.01
C VAL A 126 -0.12 -5.15 1.17
N SER A 127 1.07 -5.22 1.76
CA SER A 127 1.38 -4.44 2.96
C SER A 127 2.88 -4.33 3.21
N SER A 128 3.67 -3.98 2.18
CA SER A 128 5.13 -3.80 2.37
C SER A 128 5.85 -5.01 3.02
N PHE A 129 5.42 -6.23 2.72
CA PHE A 129 6.00 -7.42 3.36
C PHE A 129 7.43 -7.64 2.88
N THR A 130 8.40 -7.58 3.78
CA THR A 130 9.72 -8.18 3.54
C THR A 130 9.59 -9.65 3.14
N ASP A 131 10.11 -9.99 1.97
CA ASP A 131 10.30 -11.36 1.50
C ASP A 131 11.51 -11.96 2.21
N ASN A 132 11.26 -12.90 3.12
CA ASN A 132 12.28 -13.61 3.90
C ASN A 132 11.97 -15.10 3.94
N LYS A 133 12.98 -15.93 4.20
CA LYS A 133 12.81 -17.40 4.12
C LYS A 133 11.82 -17.96 5.12
N GLU A 134 11.59 -17.29 6.24
CA GLU A 134 10.59 -17.74 7.21
C GLU A 134 9.18 -17.55 6.67
N ARG A 135 8.88 -16.38 6.13
CA ARG A 135 7.58 -16.08 5.52
C ARG A 135 7.36 -16.89 4.24
N GLU A 136 8.41 -17.15 3.47
CA GLU A 136 8.35 -18.05 2.30
C GLU A 136 7.97 -19.50 2.69
N LYS A 137 8.08 -19.93 3.95
CA LYS A 137 7.52 -21.24 4.35
C LYS A 137 5.99 -21.22 4.39
N ALA A 138 5.41 -20.06 4.70
CA ALA A 138 3.98 -19.88 4.91
C ALA A 138 3.24 -19.50 3.62
N VAL A 139 3.84 -18.66 2.79
CA VAL A 139 3.26 -18.06 1.57
C VAL A 139 4.30 -17.99 0.46
N ASP A 140 3.87 -17.77 -0.78
CA ASP A 140 4.76 -17.33 -1.87
C ASP A 140 4.75 -15.80 -1.95
N PHE A 141 5.86 -15.22 -2.38
CA PHE A 141 5.97 -13.79 -2.65
C PHE A 141 6.19 -13.51 -4.12
N VAL A 142 5.59 -12.46 -4.64
CA VAL A 142 6.01 -11.79 -5.89
C VAL A 142 6.69 -10.48 -5.50
N THR A 143 7.99 -10.37 -5.73
CA THR A 143 8.76 -9.20 -5.29
C THR A 143 8.53 -7.98 -6.17
N TYR A 144 8.48 -6.79 -5.58
CA TYR A 144 8.13 -5.56 -6.31
C TYR A 144 8.90 -4.30 -5.92
N TYR A 145 9.67 -4.34 -4.83
CA TYR A 145 10.39 -3.18 -4.32
C TYR A 145 11.56 -3.62 -3.44
N SER A 146 12.54 -2.76 -3.21
CA SER A 146 13.68 -3.03 -2.33
C SER A 146 13.72 -2.00 -1.20
N ALA A 147 13.68 -2.48 0.05
CA ALA A 147 13.71 -1.63 1.23
C ALA A 147 14.61 -2.26 2.31
N GLY A 148 15.29 -1.40 3.07
CA GLY A 148 16.05 -1.83 4.25
C GLY A 148 15.46 -1.22 5.52
N THR A 149 16.00 -1.62 6.66
CA THR A 149 15.68 -1.02 7.95
C THR A 149 16.41 0.30 8.10
N ALA A 150 15.66 1.34 8.48
CA ALA A 150 16.16 2.64 8.87
C ALA A 150 15.75 2.95 10.31
N TRP A 151 16.48 3.86 10.94
CA TRP A 151 16.17 4.33 12.28
C TRP A 151 15.88 5.83 12.27
N ALA A 152 14.99 6.26 13.14
CA ALA A 152 14.78 7.68 13.40
C ALA A 152 14.75 7.99 14.89
N ALA A 153 15.20 9.19 15.22
CA ALA A 153 15.09 9.79 16.54
C ALA A 153 14.41 11.16 16.43
N LEU A 154 14.12 11.79 17.58
CA LEU A 154 13.79 13.21 17.61
C LEU A 154 14.95 14.02 17.01
N LYS A 155 14.63 15.11 16.31
CA LYS A 155 15.59 16.02 15.67
C LYS A 155 16.67 16.49 16.67
N GLY A 156 17.93 16.46 16.23
CA GLY A 156 19.11 16.71 17.05
C GLY A 156 19.50 15.54 17.97
N ASN A 157 18.84 14.38 17.84
CA ASN A 157 19.08 13.15 18.58
C ASN A 157 19.39 13.38 20.08
N PRO A 158 18.48 14.00 20.86
CA PRO A 158 18.77 14.46 22.22
C PRO A 158 19.07 13.31 23.20
N LYS A 159 18.74 12.07 22.82
CA LYS A 159 19.02 10.86 23.59
C LYS A 159 20.33 10.19 23.19
N GLY A 160 21.04 10.72 22.19
CA GLY A 160 22.31 10.17 21.70
C GLY A 160 22.18 8.71 21.29
N VAL A 161 21.11 8.35 20.59
CA VAL A 161 20.92 6.98 20.08
C VAL A 161 21.89 6.75 18.93
N ASN A 162 22.70 5.71 19.05
CA ASN A 162 23.52 5.18 17.97
C ASN A 162 22.92 3.81 17.57
N PRO A 163 22.40 3.62 16.34
CA PRO A 163 21.84 2.34 15.91
C PRO A 163 22.83 1.16 16.03
N GLU A 164 24.14 1.42 15.96
CA GLU A 164 25.20 0.42 16.14
C GLU A 164 25.50 0.08 17.61
N ASP A 165 25.08 0.92 18.57
CA ASP A 165 25.22 0.68 20.01
C ASP A 165 24.00 1.21 20.78
N ALA A 166 22.84 0.60 20.54
CA ALA A 166 21.56 1.00 21.12
C ALA A 166 21.30 0.38 22.51
N CYS A 167 22.29 -0.26 23.13
CA CYS A 167 22.14 -0.93 24.43
C CYS A 167 21.55 0.00 25.50
N GLY A 168 20.52 -0.45 26.21
CA GLY A 168 19.81 0.33 27.23
C GLY A 168 18.84 1.40 26.70
N LYS A 169 18.80 1.66 25.39
CA LYS A 169 17.86 2.60 24.76
C LYS A 169 16.48 1.97 24.60
N SER A 170 15.45 2.81 24.56
CA SER A 170 14.08 2.42 24.25
C SER A 170 13.79 2.62 22.77
N ILE A 171 13.45 1.53 22.07
CA ILE A 171 13.28 1.52 20.61
C ILE A 171 11.87 1.03 20.27
N GLY A 172 11.12 1.85 19.55
CA GLY A 172 9.78 1.52 19.07
C GLY A 172 9.81 0.74 17.76
N VAL A 173 9.00 -0.31 17.66
CA VAL A 173 8.79 -1.12 16.45
C VAL A 173 7.35 -1.60 16.34
N GLN A 174 6.90 -1.90 15.14
CA GLN A 174 5.59 -2.50 14.89
C GLN A 174 5.64 -4.03 15.09
N GLN A 175 4.56 -4.58 15.63
CA GLN A 175 4.38 -6.02 15.82
C GLN A 175 4.40 -6.77 14.48
N GLY A 176 5.09 -7.91 14.45
CA GLY A 176 5.14 -8.81 13.30
C GLY A 176 6.16 -8.43 12.22
N THR A 177 6.86 -7.30 12.36
CA THR A 177 7.89 -6.87 11.41
C THR A 177 9.25 -7.50 11.72
N VAL A 178 10.14 -7.52 10.72
CA VAL A 178 11.50 -8.06 10.87
C VAL A 178 12.34 -7.28 11.90
N GLN A 179 12.00 -6.00 12.14
CA GLN A 179 12.66 -5.18 13.17
C GLN A 179 12.37 -5.68 14.59
N VAL A 180 11.31 -6.46 14.80
CA VAL A 180 11.06 -7.10 16.09
C VAL A 180 12.19 -8.07 16.42
N ASP A 181 12.50 -8.96 15.48
CA ASP A 181 13.51 -10.00 15.65
C ASP A 181 14.94 -9.43 15.63
N ASP A 182 15.19 -8.44 14.77
CA ASP A 182 16.48 -7.71 14.75
C ASP A 182 16.78 -7.08 16.12
N LEU A 183 15.81 -6.39 16.73
CA LEU A 183 16.02 -5.81 18.06
C LEU A 183 16.21 -6.85 19.16
N VAL A 184 15.54 -8.01 19.07
CA VAL A 184 15.79 -9.13 19.99
C VAL A 184 17.24 -9.61 19.87
N ALA A 185 17.74 -9.81 18.64
CA ALA A 185 19.11 -10.25 18.39
C ALA A 185 20.14 -9.20 18.86
N ARG A 186 19.91 -7.91 18.57
CA ARG A 186 20.76 -6.80 19.05
C ARG A 186 20.75 -6.69 20.57
N SER A 187 19.58 -6.82 21.20
CA SER A 187 19.45 -6.79 22.66
C SER A 187 20.21 -7.94 23.33
N LYS A 188 20.15 -9.14 22.73
CA LYS A 188 20.95 -10.29 23.19
C LYS A 188 22.46 -10.02 23.13
N LYS A 189 22.95 -9.42 22.03
CA LYS A 189 24.37 -9.01 21.93
C LYS A 189 24.76 -8.02 23.03
N CYS A 190 23.88 -7.10 23.40
CA CYS A 190 24.11 -6.19 24.54
C CYS A 190 24.29 -6.96 25.85
N THR A 191 23.37 -7.88 26.17
CA THR A 191 23.41 -8.62 27.44
C THR A 191 24.58 -9.59 27.50
N ASP A 192 24.93 -10.25 26.38
CA ASP A 192 26.09 -11.13 26.29
C ASP A 192 27.41 -10.36 26.49
N ALA A 193 27.43 -9.07 26.14
CA ALA A 193 28.54 -8.15 26.39
C ALA A 193 28.49 -7.46 27.78
N GLY A 194 27.56 -7.84 28.67
CA GLY A 194 27.41 -7.25 30.00
C GLY A 194 26.81 -5.84 30.01
N LYS A 195 26.25 -5.37 28.89
CA LYS A 195 25.56 -4.08 28.78
C LYS A 195 24.05 -4.24 29.06
N PRO A 196 23.32 -3.16 29.40
CA PRO A 196 21.87 -3.22 29.52
C PRO A 196 21.18 -3.64 28.22
N ALA A 197 20.13 -4.46 28.34
CA ALA A 197 19.27 -4.85 27.23
C ALA A 197 18.63 -3.63 26.54
N ILE A 198 18.33 -3.76 25.24
CA ILE A 198 17.48 -2.80 24.54
C ILE A 198 16.05 -2.92 25.10
N LYS A 199 15.42 -1.79 25.40
CA LYS A 199 14.02 -1.71 25.84
C LYS A 199 13.12 -1.61 24.61
N GLN A 200 12.81 -2.75 24.02
CA GLN A 200 11.93 -2.82 22.87
C GLN A 200 10.49 -2.44 23.25
N VAL A 201 9.90 -1.52 22.50
CA VAL A 201 8.51 -1.09 22.66
C VAL A 201 7.73 -1.48 21.41
N VAL A 202 6.95 -2.55 21.53
CA VAL A 202 6.15 -3.08 20.42
C VAL A 202 4.77 -2.41 20.40
N ARG A 203 4.32 -2.02 19.20
CA ARG A 203 2.99 -1.47 18.95
C ARG A 203 2.29 -2.22 17.83
N LYS A 204 0.97 -2.19 17.82
CA LYS A 204 0.21 -2.90 16.77
C LYS A 204 0.29 -2.18 15.44
N GLN A 205 0.32 -0.86 15.47
CA GLN A 205 0.32 0.00 14.29
C GLN A 205 1.59 0.86 14.24
N GLN A 206 2.14 1.08 13.05
CA GLN A 206 3.31 1.93 12.90
C GLN A 206 3.02 3.40 13.24
N THR A 207 1.79 3.87 13.02
CA THR A 207 1.37 5.21 13.47
C THR A 207 1.52 5.40 14.98
N GLU A 208 1.29 4.36 15.79
CA GLU A 208 1.51 4.39 17.24
C GLU A 208 3.00 4.50 17.58
N VAL A 209 3.88 3.80 16.85
CA VAL A 209 5.33 3.90 17.00
C VAL A 209 5.80 5.33 16.70
N ASN A 210 5.35 5.89 15.58
CA ASN A 210 5.67 7.26 15.17
C ASN A 210 5.22 8.27 16.24
N ASN A 211 4.01 8.10 16.77
CA ASN A 211 3.46 8.97 17.82
C ASN A 211 4.23 8.86 19.13
N ASP A 212 4.61 7.64 19.53
CA ASP A 212 5.40 7.42 20.74
C ASP A 212 6.79 8.06 20.63
N LEU A 213 7.43 8.01 19.46
CA LEU A 213 8.70 8.71 19.22
C LEU A 213 8.53 10.24 19.26
N VAL A 214 7.52 10.77 18.54
CA VAL A 214 7.24 12.23 18.55
C VAL A 214 6.91 12.73 19.96
N ALA A 215 6.26 11.92 20.78
CA ALA A 215 5.95 12.22 22.18
C ALA A 215 7.14 11.99 23.13
N GLY A 216 8.27 11.47 22.65
CA GLY A 216 9.46 11.17 23.47
C GLY A 216 9.28 10.01 24.44
N LYS A 217 8.32 9.11 24.19
CA LYS A 217 8.11 7.88 24.99
C LYS A 217 9.11 6.77 24.64
N VAL A 218 9.66 6.81 23.43
CA VAL A 218 10.79 5.99 23.00
C VAL A 218 11.93 6.90 22.57
N ASP A 219 13.17 6.44 22.70
CA ASP A 219 14.36 7.20 22.34
C ASP A 219 14.58 7.23 20.82
N ALA A 220 14.19 6.16 20.12
CA ALA A 220 14.19 6.04 18.66
C ALA A 220 13.13 5.03 18.18
N MET A 221 12.96 4.93 16.87
CA MET A 221 12.18 3.87 16.22
C MET A 221 13.00 3.21 15.12
N ALA A 222 12.67 1.96 14.81
CA ALA A 222 13.19 1.23 13.66
C ALA A 222 12.01 0.75 12.79
N ALA A 223 12.08 1.02 11.49
CA ALA A 223 11.08 0.61 10.50
C ALA A 223 11.74 0.62 9.12
N ASP A 224 10.98 0.29 8.09
CA ASP A 224 11.52 0.28 6.73
C ASP A 224 11.86 1.69 6.24
N SER A 225 12.85 1.81 5.36
CA SER A 225 13.40 3.09 4.94
C SER A 225 12.38 4.07 4.31
N PRO A 226 11.39 3.64 3.49
CA PRO A 226 10.36 4.55 2.98
C PRO A 226 9.50 5.15 4.10
N ILE A 227 9.27 4.38 5.16
CA ILE A 227 8.37 4.70 6.27
C ILE A 227 9.02 5.66 7.23
N VAL A 228 10.28 5.40 7.56
CA VAL A 228 11.10 6.34 8.34
C VAL A 228 11.25 7.65 7.58
N GLY A 229 11.57 7.59 6.28
CA GLY A 229 11.64 8.77 5.43
C GLY A 229 10.33 9.55 5.36
N GLY A 230 9.20 8.86 5.22
CA GLY A 230 7.86 9.45 5.24
C GLY A 230 7.51 10.11 6.57
N ALA A 231 7.83 9.47 7.70
CA ALA A 231 7.61 10.02 9.03
C ALA A 231 8.45 11.29 9.29
N VAL A 232 9.72 11.28 8.85
CA VAL A 232 10.61 12.46 8.93
C VAL A 232 10.04 13.62 8.12
N LYS A 233 9.67 13.37 6.85
CA LYS A 233 9.06 14.39 5.97
C LYS A 233 7.76 14.94 6.54
N LYS A 234 6.85 14.07 7.00
CA LYS A 234 5.51 14.44 7.49
C LYS A 234 5.55 15.23 8.79
N THR A 235 6.43 14.86 9.72
CA THR A 235 6.43 15.45 11.06
C THR A 235 7.33 16.68 11.16
N GLY A 236 8.46 16.72 10.44
CA GLY A 236 9.52 17.72 10.59
C GLY A 236 10.20 17.72 11.97
N LYS A 237 9.82 16.80 12.86
CA LYS A 237 10.30 16.68 14.25
C LYS A 237 11.28 15.54 14.45
N LEU A 238 11.39 14.67 13.46
CA LEU A 238 12.25 13.50 13.47
C LEU A 238 13.43 13.71 12.53
N GLU A 239 14.48 12.92 12.73
CA GLU A 239 15.59 12.79 11.80
C GLU A 239 16.00 11.32 11.68
N ILE A 240 16.48 10.94 10.49
CA ILE A 240 17.07 9.62 10.27
C ILE A 240 18.40 9.58 11.00
N ILE A 241 18.68 8.48 11.69
CA ILE A 241 19.96 8.23 12.37
C ILE A 241 20.57 6.94 11.87
N GLY A 242 21.89 6.94 11.67
CA GLY A 242 22.62 5.81 11.10
C GLY A 242 22.32 5.57 9.62
N GLU A 243 22.85 4.47 9.11
CA GLU A 243 22.68 4.02 7.73
C GLU A 243 21.51 3.04 7.60
N VAL A 244 20.97 2.92 6.40
CA VAL A 244 20.01 1.85 6.07
C VAL A 244 20.76 0.52 5.99
N TYR A 245 20.21 -0.53 6.59
CA TYR A 245 20.79 -1.87 6.60
C TYR A 245 19.73 -2.95 6.33
N ASP A 246 20.16 -4.21 6.18
CA ASP A 246 19.29 -5.37 5.92
C ASP A 246 18.28 -5.11 4.79
N THR A 247 18.78 -4.53 3.69
CA THR A 247 17.97 -4.32 2.49
C THR A 247 17.52 -5.64 1.91
N ALA A 248 16.20 -5.80 1.78
CA ALA A 248 15.56 -7.00 1.30
C ALA A 248 14.38 -6.63 0.37
N PRO A 249 13.95 -7.56 -0.48
CA PRO A 249 12.78 -7.33 -1.32
C PRO A 249 11.50 -7.20 -0.49
N TYR A 250 10.61 -6.31 -0.88
CA TYR A 250 9.19 -6.45 -0.58
C TYR A 250 8.54 -7.39 -1.56
N GLY A 251 7.51 -8.12 -1.11
CA GLY A 251 6.70 -8.97 -1.96
C GLY A 251 5.21 -8.94 -1.64
N TYR A 252 4.38 -9.15 -2.66
CA TYR A 252 2.96 -9.45 -2.48
C TYR A 252 2.81 -10.89 -2.00
N ALA A 253 2.10 -11.11 -0.90
CA ALA A 253 1.98 -12.40 -0.24
C ALA A 253 0.82 -13.21 -0.82
N LEU A 254 1.08 -14.33 -1.49
CA LEU A 254 0.09 -15.23 -2.05
C LEU A 254 0.11 -16.58 -1.34
N GLY A 255 -1.05 -17.23 -1.18
CA GLY A 255 -1.10 -18.57 -0.60
C GLY A 255 -0.27 -19.57 -1.42
N LYS A 256 0.33 -20.58 -0.76
CA LYS A 256 1.07 -21.65 -1.46
C LYS A 256 0.23 -22.43 -2.47
N SER A 257 -1.08 -22.43 -2.29
CA SER A 257 -2.07 -23.02 -3.20
C SER A 257 -2.61 -22.06 -4.26
N SER A 258 -1.98 -20.89 -4.46
CA SER A 258 -2.43 -19.85 -5.41
C SER A 258 -2.36 -20.27 -6.89
N GLY A 259 -1.75 -21.41 -7.20
CA GLY A 259 -1.68 -21.94 -8.56
C GLY A 259 -0.97 -20.95 -9.50
N GLN A 260 -1.61 -20.64 -10.64
CA GLN A 260 -1.08 -19.69 -11.63
C GLN A 260 -1.30 -18.22 -11.24
N PHE A 261 -1.99 -17.92 -10.13
CA PHE A 261 -2.28 -16.54 -9.75
C PHE A 261 -1.00 -15.74 -9.45
N LYS A 262 -0.02 -16.35 -8.78
CA LYS A 262 1.29 -15.71 -8.55
C LYS A 262 2.03 -15.39 -9.84
N ASP A 263 1.94 -16.26 -10.84
CA ASP A 263 2.57 -16.03 -12.15
C ASP A 263 1.83 -14.92 -12.92
N ALA A 264 0.51 -14.82 -12.77
CA ALA A 264 -0.28 -13.73 -13.32
C ALA A 264 0.10 -12.37 -12.69
N VAL A 265 0.22 -12.32 -11.36
CA VAL A 265 0.66 -11.12 -10.62
C VAL A 265 2.09 -10.73 -11.02
N LEU A 266 3.02 -11.69 -11.09
CA LEU A 266 4.39 -11.46 -11.57
C LEU A 266 4.39 -10.89 -12.99
N GLY A 267 3.67 -11.52 -13.92
CA GLY A 267 3.62 -11.06 -15.31
C GLY A 267 3.00 -9.67 -15.47
N ALA A 268 1.97 -9.36 -14.67
CA ALA A 268 1.36 -8.04 -14.65
C ALA A 268 2.35 -6.97 -14.15
N LEU A 269 3.08 -7.25 -13.08
CA LEU A 269 4.13 -6.35 -12.58
C LEU A 269 5.25 -6.16 -13.60
N GLN A 270 5.72 -7.24 -14.25
CA GLN A 270 6.71 -7.17 -15.32
C GLN A 270 6.23 -6.29 -16.49
N ALA A 271 4.96 -6.40 -16.88
CA ALA A 271 4.38 -5.55 -17.92
C ALA A 271 4.37 -4.07 -17.52
N LEU A 272 4.07 -3.75 -16.26
CA LEU A 272 4.10 -2.37 -15.73
C LEU A 272 5.53 -1.81 -15.62
N ILE A 273 6.51 -2.65 -15.37
CA ILE A 273 7.92 -2.27 -15.43
C ILE A 273 8.31 -1.95 -16.88
N ALA A 274 7.94 -2.82 -17.82
CA ALA A 274 8.27 -2.67 -19.23
C ALA A 274 7.61 -1.44 -19.88
N ASP A 275 6.36 -1.12 -19.51
CA ASP A 275 5.63 0.03 -20.07
C ASP A 275 5.90 1.36 -19.33
N GLY A 276 6.68 1.33 -18.25
CA GLY A 276 7.09 2.50 -17.48
C GLY A 276 6.10 2.98 -16.42
N THR A 277 4.92 2.37 -16.31
CA THR A 277 3.91 2.70 -15.29
C THR A 277 4.46 2.50 -13.88
N TYR A 278 5.19 1.41 -13.63
CA TYR A 278 5.84 1.13 -12.34
C TYR A 278 6.75 2.29 -11.92
N LYS A 279 7.69 2.67 -12.79
CA LYS A 279 8.64 3.75 -12.50
C LYS A 279 7.92 5.08 -12.27
N LYS A 280 6.87 5.36 -13.05
CA LYS A 280 6.06 6.57 -12.89
C LYS A 280 5.41 6.62 -11.51
N ILE A 281 4.74 5.55 -11.07
CA ILE A 281 4.10 5.48 -9.75
C ILE A 281 5.12 5.72 -8.64
N LEU A 282 6.29 5.08 -8.70
CA LEU A 282 7.33 5.28 -7.69
C LEU A 282 7.89 6.70 -7.68
N THR A 283 8.10 7.30 -8.87
CA THR A 283 8.64 8.66 -8.99
C THR A 283 7.65 9.71 -8.49
N ASP A 284 6.36 9.57 -8.84
CA ASP A 284 5.30 10.48 -8.39
C ASP A 284 5.17 10.48 -6.85
N ASN A 285 5.53 9.37 -6.21
CA ASN A 285 5.53 9.20 -4.76
C ASN A 285 6.90 9.43 -4.11
N GLY A 286 7.95 9.72 -4.87
CA GLY A 286 9.30 9.99 -4.37
C GLY A 286 9.96 8.80 -3.67
N VAL A 287 9.68 7.59 -4.14
CA VAL A 287 10.19 6.30 -3.61
C VAL A 287 10.96 5.51 -4.68
N GLU A 288 11.35 6.13 -5.79
CA GLU A 288 12.06 5.47 -6.90
C GLU A 288 13.42 4.86 -6.51
N SER A 289 13.98 5.23 -5.35
CA SER A 289 15.25 4.68 -4.85
C SER A 289 15.19 3.18 -4.53
N GLY A 290 14.01 2.64 -4.23
CA GLY A 290 13.83 1.20 -4.00
C GLY A 290 13.28 0.45 -5.21
N ALA A 291 13.22 1.10 -6.39
CA ALA A 291 12.77 0.46 -7.61
C ALA A 291 13.62 -0.77 -7.96
N ILE A 292 12.97 -1.85 -8.38
CA ILE A 292 13.61 -3.05 -8.93
C ILE A 292 13.25 -3.22 -10.41
N THR A 293 14.14 -3.85 -11.18
CA THR A 293 13.92 -4.15 -12.60
C THR A 293 13.55 -5.60 -12.85
N GLU A 294 13.86 -6.49 -11.91
CA GLU A 294 13.70 -7.93 -12.04
C GLU A 294 12.86 -8.47 -10.87
N PRO A 295 11.53 -8.32 -10.93
CA PRO A 295 10.65 -8.96 -9.95
C PRO A 295 10.74 -10.48 -10.12
N ALA A 296 10.65 -11.20 -9.01
CA ALA A 296 10.77 -12.65 -8.98
C ALA A 296 9.80 -13.26 -7.95
N ILE A 297 9.55 -14.56 -8.08
CA ILE A 297 8.84 -15.32 -7.07
C ILE A 297 9.85 -15.84 -6.04
N ASN A 298 9.59 -15.60 -4.76
CA ASN A 298 10.41 -16.08 -3.63
C ASN A 298 11.89 -15.76 -3.81
N ALA A 299 12.25 -14.48 -3.62
CA ALA A 299 13.60 -13.96 -3.79
C ALA A 299 14.28 -13.61 -2.46
N ALA A 300 13.84 -14.23 -1.36
CA ALA A 300 14.45 -14.02 -0.05
C ALA A 300 15.95 -14.31 -0.06
N GLN A 301 16.74 -13.33 0.37
CA GLN A 301 18.19 -13.48 0.49
C GLN A 301 18.56 -14.23 1.79
N SER A 302 17.81 -13.98 2.86
CA SER A 302 18.02 -14.53 4.20
C SER A 302 16.81 -15.29 4.71
#